data_AF-A0A437K922-F1
#
_entry.id   AF-A0A437K922-F1
#
_cell.length_a   1.000
_cell.length_b   1.000
_cell.length_c   1.000
_cell.angle_alpha   90.00
_cell.angle_beta   90.00
_cell.angle_gamma   90.00
#
_symmetry.space_group_name_H-M   'P 1'
#
loop_
_entity.id
_entity.type
_entity.pdbx_description
1 polymer ?
#
loop_
_entity_poly.entity_id
_entity_poly.type
_entity_poly.pdbx_seq_one_letter_code
_entity_poly.pdbx_strand_id
1 'polypeptide(L)' 'MLWIMSQDKQSLINVKEVSVEGKKIVGTSNEWNKALGKYDSNDRALVILHEIYTKIEENSGFSVTFTMPIK' A
#
# COMPACT_ATOMS: atom_id res chain seq x y z
N MET A 1 -10.06 -1.32 8.86
CA MET A 1 -9.05 -2.36 8.50
C MET A 1 -8.56 -2.08 7.10
N LEU A 2 -7.25 -2.08 6.84
CA LEU A 2 -6.70 -1.83 5.50
C LEU A 2 -6.14 -3.12 4.90
N TRP A 3 -6.61 -3.47 3.70
CA TRP A 3 -6.16 -4.62 2.95
C TRP A 3 -5.55 -4.16 1.63
N ILE A 4 -4.31 -4.57 1.37
CA ILE A 4 -3.61 -4.20 0.15
C ILE A 4 -3.27 -5.43 -0.67
N MET A 5 -3.69 -5.42 -1.94
CA MET A 5 -3.24 -6.38 -2.96
C MET A 5 -1.87 -5.91 -3.49
N SER A 6 -0.87 -6.78 -3.45
CA SER A 6 0.45 -6.51 -3.99
C SER A 6 0.41 -6.27 -5.50
N GLN A 7 1.39 -5.54 -6.00
CA GLN A 7 1.49 -5.14 -7.40
C GLN A 7 1.60 -6.35 -8.36
N ASP A 8 2.21 -7.44 -7.91
CA ASP A 8 2.29 -8.71 -8.64
C ASP A 8 1.00 -9.55 -8.56
N LYS A 9 0.00 -9.10 -7.79
CA LYS A 9 -1.28 -9.76 -7.53
C LYS A 9 -1.17 -11.15 -6.89
N GLN A 10 -0.01 -11.48 -6.31
CA GLN A 10 0.21 -12.77 -5.65
C GLN A 10 -0.07 -12.72 -4.15
N SER A 11 -0.39 -11.56 -3.58
CA SER A 11 -0.60 -11.43 -2.14
C SER A 11 -1.63 -10.37 -1.79
N LEU A 12 -2.50 -10.74 -0.85
CA LEU A 12 -3.44 -9.82 -0.20
C LEU A 12 -3.06 -9.75 1.29
N ILE A 13 -2.80 -8.55 1.79
CA ILE A 13 -2.19 -8.36 3.11
C ILE A 13 -3.00 -7.37 3.93
N ASN A 14 -3.32 -7.77 5.16
CA ASN A 14 -3.82 -6.83 6.15
C ASN A 14 -2.65 -6.01 6.70
N VAL A 15 -2.64 -4.73 6.39
CA VAL A 15 -1.56 -3.82 6.76
C VAL A 15 -1.97 -2.93 7.92
N LYS A 16 -1.05 -2.72 8.85
CA LYS A 16 -1.16 -1.76 9.94
C LYS A 16 -0.49 -0.44 9.62
N GLU A 17 0.59 -0.50 8.86
CA GLU A 17 1.36 0.65 8.41
C GLU A 17 1.75 0.45 6.95
N VAL A 18 1.80 1.56 6.21
CA VAL A 18 2.33 1.62 4.85
C VAL A 18 3.37 2.73 4.81
N SER A 19 4.57 2.41 4.34
CA SER A 19 5.70 3.35 4.27
C SER A 19 6.40 3.28 2.90
N VAL A 20 7.18 4.31 2.60
CA VAL A 20 7.97 4.39 1.36
C VAL A 20 9.45 4.26 1.70
N GLU A 21 10.09 3.25 1.09
CA GLU A 21 11.53 3.01 1.15
C GLU A 21 12.15 3.29 -0.22
N GLY A 22 12.41 4.57 -0.49
CA GLY A 22 12.86 5.05 -1.80
C GLY A 22 11.83 4.76 -2.88
N LYS A 23 12.12 3.79 -3.77
CA LYS A 23 11.21 3.44 -4.87
C LYS A 23 10.19 2.36 -4.53
N LYS A 24 10.19 1.84 -3.29
CA LYS A 24 9.35 0.73 -2.85
C LYS A 24 8.29 1.23 -1.89
N ILE A 25 7.12 0.60 -1.94
CA ILE A 25 6.12 0.72 -0.90
C ILE A 25 6.13 -0.55 -0.08
N VAL A 26 6.24 -0.38 1.23
CA VAL A 26 6.31 -1.47 2.20
C VAL A 26 5.07 -1.43 3.07
N GLY A 27 4.42 -2.57 3.23
CA GLY A 27 3.32 -2.79 4.14
C GLY A 27 3.81 -3.58 5.34
N THR A 28 3.54 -3.08 6.54
CA THR A 28 3.84 -3.76 7.80
C THR A 28 2.57 -4.41 8.32
N SER A 29 2.66 -5.71 8.60
CA SER A 29 1.63 -6.46 9.33
C SER A 29 2.10 -6.70 10.77
N ASN A 30 1.32 -7.43 11.58
CA ASN A 30 1.72 -7.79 12.95
C ASN A 30 3.00 -8.61 13.03
N GLU A 31 3.31 -9.37 11.99
CA GLU A 31 4.29 -10.45 12.05
C GLU A 31 5.50 -10.19 11.14
N TRP A 32 5.33 -9.41 10.07
CA TRP A 32 6.36 -9.18 9.07
C TRP A 32 6.05 -7.98 8.16
N ASN A 33 7.11 -7.48 7.52
CA ASN A 33 7.04 -6.42 6.51
C ASN A 33 7.09 -7.05 5.11
N LYS A 34 6.29 -6.53 4.18
CA LYS A 34 6.34 -6.93 2.77
C LYS A 34 6.46 -5.73 1.85
N ALA A 35 7.28 -5.86 0.81
CA ALA A 35 7.16 -4.99 -0.35
C ALA A 35 5.81 -5.23 -1.05
N LEU A 36 4.99 -4.20 -1.08
CA LEU A 36 3.67 -4.20 -1.74
C LEU A 36 3.79 -3.83 -3.22
N GLY A 37 4.76 -2.99 -3.57
CA GLY A 37 5.02 -2.55 -4.94
C GLY A 37 6.35 -1.82 -5.07
N LYS A 38 6.82 -1.68 -6.31
CA LYS A 38 8.02 -0.93 -6.65
C LYS A 38 7.75 -0.05 -7.87
N TYR A 39 8.10 1.22 -7.77
CA TYR A 39 7.89 2.22 -8.81
C TYR A 39 9.22 2.72 -9.39
N ASP A 40 9.15 3.56 -10.42
CA ASP A 40 10.35 4.01 -11.13
C ASP A 40 11.03 5.21 -10.46
N SER A 41 10.29 5.96 -9.63
CA SER A 41 10.79 7.07 -8.83
C SER A 41 10.25 7.02 -7.39
N ASN A 42 10.95 7.72 -6.49
CA ASN A 42 10.47 7.96 -5.12
C ASN A 42 9.19 8.79 -5.13
N ASP A 43 9.11 9.78 -6.02
CA ASP A 43 7.92 10.64 -6.14
C ASP A 43 6.68 9.83 -6.51
N ARG A 44 6.80 8.85 -7.42
CA ARG A 44 5.65 7.98 -7.75
C ARG A 44 5.24 7.14 -6.54
N ALA A 45 6.18 6.60 -5.78
CA ALA A 45 5.87 5.86 -4.57
C ALA A 45 5.15 6.73 -3.51
N LEU A 46 5.55 8.00 -3.36
CA LEU A 46 4.89 8.96 -2.48
C LEU A 46 3.47 9.31 -2.95
N VAL A 47 3.27 9.48 -4.26
CA VAL A 47 1.93 9.71 -4.84
C VAL A 47 1.01 8.54 -4.51
N ILE A 48 1.47 7.29 -4.66
CA ILE A 48 0.67 6.11 -4.32
C ILE A 48 0.38 6.04 -2.81
N LEU A 49 1.34 6.39 -1.96
CA LEU A 49 1.10 6.47 -0.51
C LEU A 49 -0.01 7.47 -0.20
N HIS A 50 -0.02 8.62 -0.88
CA HIS A 50 -1.08 9.61 -0.76
C HIS A 50 -2.43 9.09 -1.30
N GLU A 51 -2.44 8.36 -2.41
CA GLU A 51 -3.66 7.71 -2.93
C GLU A 51 -4.26 6.73 -1.90
N ILE A 52 -3.42 5.95 -1.22
CA ILE A 52 -3.85 5.04 -0.13
C ILE A 52 -4.45 5.84 1.02
N TYR A 53 -3.80 6.94 1.44
CA TYR A 53 -4.29 7.81 2.49
C TYR A 53 -5.68 8.38 2.16
N THR A 54 -5.84 8.97 0.97
CA THR A 54 -7.13 9.52 0.52
C THR A 54 -8.21 8.44 0.51
N LYS A 55 -7.88 7.22 0.06
CA LYS A 55 -8.83 6.10 0.06
C LYS A 55 -9.32 5.73 1.47
N ILE A 56 -8.45 5.84 2.47
CA ILE A 56 -8.79 5.58 3.87
C ILE A 56 -9.72 6.68 4.39
N GLU A 57 -9.43 7.95 4.11
CA GLU A 57 -10.28 9.07 4.52
C GLU A 57 -11.70 8.97 3.95
N GLU A 58 -11.83 8.61 2.67
CA GLU A 58 -13.12 8.42 2.00
C GLU A 58 -13.97 7.28 2.60
N ASN A 59 -13.34 6.30 3.26
CA ASN A 59 -13.97 5.05 3.70
C ASN A 59 -13.95 4.86 5.22
N SER A 60 -14.02 5.95 5.97
CA SER A 60 -13.80 6.08 7.43
C SER A 60 -14.68 5.23 8.38
N GLY A 61 -15.48 4.27 7.88
CA GLY A 61 -16.30 3.34 8.68
C GLY A 61 -16.18 1.84 8.34
N PHE A 62 -15.42 1.45 7.30
CA PHE A 62 -15.42 0.06 6.79
C PHE A 62 -14.01 -0.52 6.60
N SER A 63 -13.94 -1.78 6.17
CA SER A 63 -12.70 -2.36 5.62
C SER A 63 -12.34 -1.65 4.31
N VAL A 64 -11.19 -1.00 4.27
CA VAL A 64 -10.62 -0.37 3.08
C VAL A 64 -9.80 -1.41 2.33
N THR A 65 -10.08 -1.57 1.05
CA THR A 65 -9.26 -2.38 0.15
C THR A 65 -8.56 -1.46 -0.85
N PHE A 66 -7.30 -1.74 -1.12
CA PHE A 66 -6.50 -1.02 -2.10
C PHE A 66 -5.73 -2.01 -2.96
N THR A 67 -5.68 -1.77 -4.27
CA THR A 67 -4.88 -2.58 -5.19
C THR A 67 -3.74 -1.74 -5.69
N MET A 68 -2.51 -2.22 -5.49
CA MET A 68 -1.33 -1.49 -5.96
C MET A 68 -1.39 -1.29 -7.48
N PRO A 69 -1.27 -0.03 -7.97
CA PRO A 69 -1.25 0.24 -9.39
C PRO A 69 -0.07 -0.44 -10.08
N ILE A 70 -0.34 -0.89 -11.30
CA ILE A 70 0.69 -1.42 -12.20
C ILE A 70 1.70 -0.30 -12.48
N LYS A 71 2.97 -0.67 -12.70
CA LYS A 71 4.04 0.26 -13.06
C LYS A 71 3.67 1.14 -14.25
#